data_AF-A0A2R6NV40-F1
#
_entry.id   AF-A0A2R6NV40-F1
#
_cell.length_a   1.000
_cell.length_b   1.000
_cell.length_c   1.000
_cell.angle_alpha   90.00
_cell.angle_beta   90.00
_cell.angle_gamma   90.00
#
_symmetry.space_group_name_H-M   'P 1'
#
loop_
_entity.id
_entity.type
_entity.pdbx_description
1 polymer ?
#
loop_
_entity_poly.entity_id
_entity_poly.type
_entity_poly.pdbx_seq_one_letter_code
_entity_poly.pdbx_strand_id
1 'polypeptide(L)'
;MSPTEPLLPAGPADADVPSLPPPPPSIQLTPLLGNAQSDHMQTLHSLYASQVATLVWTSEAEGSIDSDRRGVIVGIALQNVAEKGHEGGLSEHERGVFHGVMAMVKDLLARS
;
A
#
# COMPACT_ATOMS: atom_id res chain seq x y z
N MET A 1 18.46 -17.54 22.44
CA MET A 1 18.70 -16.08 22.56
C MET A 1 18.82 -15.56 21.14
N SER A 2 17.81 -14.82 20.65
CA SER A 2 17.85 -14.27 19.28
C SER A 2 18.69 -12.99 19.27
N PRO A 3 19.60 -12.80 18.30
CA PRO A 3 20.45 -11.63 18.25
C PRO A 3 19.62 -10.40 17.84
N THR A 4 19.85 -9.29 18.53
CA THR A 4 19.26 -7.99 18.21
C THR A 4 20.08 -7.40 17.06
N GLU A 5 19.59 -7.54 15.82
CA GLU A 5 20.22 -6.84 14.70
C GLU A 5 20.01 -5.33 14.85
N PRO A 6 21.06 -4.50 14.65
CA PRO A 6 20.93 -3.05 14.74
C PRO A 6 20.07 -2.54 13.60
N LEU A 7 19.07 -1.72 13.93
CA LEU A 7 18.30 -0.98 12.93
C LEU A 7 19.24 0.01 12.23
N LEU A 8 19.61 -0.25 10.97
CA LEU A 8 20.30 0.73 10.15
C LEU A 8 19.37 1.93 9.92
N PRO A 9 19.88 3.17 9.98
CA PRO A 9 19.08 4.36 9.65
C PRO A 9 18.60 4.24 8.19
N ALA A 10 17.31 4.51 7.98
CA ALA A 10 16.73 4.57 6.65
C ALA A 10 17.58 5.50 5.78
N GLY A 11 18.02 5.01 4.60
CA GLY A 11 18.76 5.80 3.63
C GLY A 11 18.01 7.08 3.26
N PRO A 12 18.69 8.07 2.64
CA PRO A 12 18.09 9.36 2.32
C PRO A 12 16.81 9.11 1.51
N ALA A 13 15.66 9.42 2.10
CA ALA A 13 14.40 9.40 1.39
C ALA A 13 14.54 10.33 0.20
N ASP A 14 14.32 9.83 -1.02
CA ASP A 14 14.08 10.69 -2.17
C ASP A 14 12.99 11.68 -1.75
N ALA A 15 13.36 12.97 -1.67
CA ALA A 15 12.57 14.01 -1.00
C ALA A 15 11.18 14.23 -1.61
N ASP A 16 10.90 13.60 -2.75
CA ASP A 16 9.65 13.70 -3.51
C ASP A 16 8.75 12.46 -3.37
N VAL A 17 9.20 11.42 -2.66
CA VAL A 17 8.38 10.23 -2.41
C VAL A 17 7.63 10.41 -1.10
N PRO A 18 6.28 10.46 -1.09
CA PRO A 18 5.54 10.56 0.16
C PRO A 18 5.89 9.38 1.05
N SER A 19 6.37 9.65 2.27
CA SER A 19 6.65 8.62 3.25
C SER A 19 5.34 7.93 3.63
N LEU A 20 5.13 6.73 3.09
CA LEU A 20 3.97 5.89 3.37
C LEU A 20 4.24 5.06 4.63
N PRO A 21 3.25 4.89 5.53
CA PRO A 21 3.42 4.01 6.68
C PRO A 21 3.59 2.56 6.21
N PRO A 22 4.47 1.76 6.85
CA PRO A 22 4.62 0.36 6.50
C PRO A 22 3.35 -0.41 6.88
N PRO A 23 2.86 -1.32 6.02
CA PRO A 23 1.73 -2.17 6.38
C PRO A 23 2.09 -3.09 7.56
N PRO A 24 1.16 -3.36 8.48
CA PRO A 24 1.43 -4.20 9.63
C PRO A 24 1.74 -5.63 9.18
N PRO A 25 2.71 -6.31 9.80
CA PRO A 25 3.15 -7.65 9.38
C PRO A 25 2.05 -8.71 9.53
N SER A 26 1.04 -8.44 10.35
CA SER A 26 -0.11 -9.31 10.59
C SER A 26 -1.33 -8.95 9.74
N ILE A 27 -1.21 -8.09 8.72
CA ILE A 27 -2.32 -7.78 7.83
C ILE A 27 -2.79 -9.04 7.09
N GLN A 28 -4.09 -9.28 7.10
CA GLN A 28 -4.71 -10.38 6.38
C GLN A 28 -5.58 -9.80 5.27
N LEU A 29 -5.22 -10.11 4.02
CA LEU A 29 -6.00 -9.73 2.86
C LEU A 29 -6.87 -10.92 2.44
N THR A 30 -8.18 -10.71 2.42
CA THR A 30 -9.15 -11.71 1.95
C THR A 30 -9.77 -11.22 0.64
N PRO A 31 -9.46 -11.83 -0.51
CA PRO A 31 -10.12 -11.51 -1.77
C PRO A 31 -11.63 -11.77 -1.66
N LEU A 32 -12.45 -10.75 -1.89
CA LEU A 32 -13.92 -10.87 -1.80
C LEU A 32 -14.56 -11.14 -3.16
N LEU A 33 -14.09 -10.47 -4.21
CA LEU A 33 -14.68 -10.54 -5.55
C LEU A 33 -13.63 -10.27 -6.65
N GLY A 34 -13.79 -10.95 -7.78
CA GLY A 34 -12.90 -10.82 -8.93
C GLY A 34 -11.64 -11.68 -8.81
N ASN A 35 -11.04 -12.00 -9.96
CA ASN A 35 -9.77 -12.69 -10.03
C ASN A 35 -8.80 -11.85 -10.86
N ALA A 36 -7.56 -11.73 -10.40
CA ALA A 36 -6.53 -11.09 -11.19
C ALA A 36 -6.26 -11.92 -12.47
N GLN A 37 -6.00 -11.22 -13.58
CA GLN A 37 -5.72 -11.87 -14.87
C GLN A 37 -4.28 -12.40 -14.98
N SER A 38 -3.41 -12.05 -14.02
CA SER A 38 -2.03 -12.53 -13.91
C SER A 38 -1.53 -12.45 -12.47
N ASP A 39 -0.48 -13.20 -12.15
CA ASP A 39 0.16 -13.20 -10.81
C ASP A 39 0.73 -11.81 -10.46
N HIS A 40 1.27 -11.09 -11.46
CA HIS A 40 1.72 -9.71 -11.30
C HIS A 40 0.58 -8.78 -10.89
N MET A 41 -0.57 -8.90 -11.56
CA MET A 41 -1.76 -8.11 -11.23
C MET A 41 -2.32 -8.47 -9.85
N GLN A 42 -2.26 -9.74 -9.45
CA GLN A 42 -2.65 -10.17 -8.10
C GLN A 42 -1.75 -9.56 -7.04
N THR A 43 -0.44 -9.50 -7.31
CA THR A 43 0.55 -8.89 -6.44
C THR A 43 0.29 -7.39 -6.31
N LEU A 44 0.02 -6.69 -7.42
CA LEU A 44 -0.37 -5.29 -7.43
C LEU A 44 -1.64 -5.06 -6.62
N HIS A 45 -2.71 -5.82 -6.84
CA HIS A 45 -3.94 -5.70 -6.06
C HIS A 45 -3.68 -5.83 -4.56
N SER A 46 -2.86 -6.80 -4.16
CA SER A 46 -2.51 -7.03 -2.75
C SER A 46 -1.70 -5.86 -2.16
N LEU A 47 -0.76 -5.30 -2.94
CA LEU A 47 0.07 -4.17 -2.54
C LEU A 47 -0.76 -2.88 -2.38
N TYR A 48 -1.66 -2.60 -3.33
CA TYR A 48 -2.59 -1.47 -3.21
C TYR A 48 -3.55 -1.65 -2.02
N ALA A 49 -4.15 -2.83 -1.88
CA ALA A 49 -5.12 -3.10 -0.80
C ALA A 49 -4.48 -2.99 0.59
N SER A 50 -3.30 -3.57 0.79
CA SER A 50 -2.58 -3.49 2.07
C SER A 50 -2.19 -2.05 2.41
N GLN A 51 -1.69 -1.29 1.44
CA GLN A 51 -1.27 0.09 1.69
C GLN A 51 -2.46 1.01 1.98
N VAL A 52 -3.56 0.90 1.22
CA VAL A 52 -4.78 1.68 1.47
C VAL A 52 -5.37 1.33 2.83
N ALA A 53 -5.48 0.04 3.17
CA ALA A 53 -5.97 -0.38 4.48
C ALA A 53 -5.10 0.17 5.61
N THR A 54 -3.78 0.22 5.41
CA THR A 54 -2.85 0.80 6.38
C THR A 54 -3.08 2.30 6.54
N LEU A 55 -3.24 3.04 5.44
CA LEU A 55 -3.50 4.49 5.51
C LEU A 55 -4.77 4.80 6.31
N VAL A 56 -5.87 4.11 5.99
CA VAL A 56 -7.16 4.26 6.70
C VAL A 56 -7.01 3.95 8.18
N TRP A 57 -6.33 2.84 8.50
CA TRP A 57 -6.09 2.43 9.88
C TRP A 57 -5.25 3.44 10.67
N THR A 58 -4.22 4.01 10.03
CA THR A 58 -3.35 5.01 10.68
C THR A 58 -4.05 6.35 10.87
N SER A 59 -4.89 6.78 9.92
CA SER A 59 -5.63 8.03 10.05
C SER A 59 -6.71 7.96 11.14
N GLU A 60 -7.40 6.82 11.30
CA GLU A 60 -8.38 6.65 12.38
C GLU A 60 -7.72 6.64 13.77
N ALA A 61 -6.49 6.12 13.88
CA ALA A 61 -5.76 6.06 15.15
C ALA A 61 -5.30 7.43 15.68
N GLU A 62 -5.13 8.43 14.82
CA GLU A 62 -4.75 9.79 15.23
C GLU A 62 -5.92 10.57 15.87
N GLY A 63 -7.17 10.15 15.62
CA GLY A 63 -8.37 10.90 16.00
C GLY A 63 -9.03 10.52 17.33
N SER A 64 -8.85 9.29 17.84
CA SER A 64 -9.46 8.88 19.11
C SER A 64 -8.77 7.66 19.73
N ILE A 65 -8.46 7.77 21.03
CA ILE A 65 -7.78 6.76 21.88
C ILE A 65 -8.60 5.45 22.00
N ASP A 66 -9.88 5.48 21.62
CA ASP A 66 -10.83 4.36 21.75
C ASP A 66 -11.52 4.00 20.42
N SER A 67 -10.88 4.31 19.29
CA SER A 67 -11.42 3.98 17.96
C SER A 67 -11.35 2.47 17.73
N ASP A 68 -12.49 1.80 17.78
CA ASP A 68 -12.64 0.39 17.44
C ASP A 68 -12.12 0.17 16.01
N ARG A 69 -11.03 -0.61 15.88
CA ARG A 69 -10.32 -0.79 14.60
C ARG A 69 -11.21 -1.57 13.64
N ARG A 70 -11.78 -0.88 12.65
CA ARG A 70 -12.75 -1.49 11.73
C ARG A 70 -12.06 -2.21 10.58
N GLY A 71 -12.70 -3.27 10.12
CA GLY A 71 -12.28 -3.95 8.89
C GLY A 71 -12.41 -3.01 7.69
N VAL A 72 -11.36 -2.95 6.86
CA VAL A 72 -11.33 -2.13 5.64
C VAL A 72 -11.64 -3.01 4.43
N ILE A 73 -12.61 -2.57 3.61
CA ILE A 73 -12.91 -3.19 2.32
C ILE A 73 -12.37 -2.28 1.22
N VAL A 74 -11.50 -2.82 0.36
CA VAL A 74 -10.88 -2.06 -0.75
C VAL A 74 -11.35 -2.65 -2.08
N GLY A 75 -12.01 -1.83 -2.90
CA GLY A 75 -12.33 -2.15 -4.29
C GLY A 75 -11.29 -1.54 -5.22
N ILE A 76 -10.62 -2.37 -6.04
CA ILE A 76 -9.54 -1.93 -6.92
C ILE A 76 -9.83 -2.39 -8.35
N ALA A 77 -9.69 -1.47 -9.30
CA ALA A 77 -9.74 -1.76 -10.73
C ALA A 77 -8.52 -1.12 -11.41
N LEU A 78 -7.50 -1.92 -11.67
CA LEU A 78 -6.29 -1.48 -12.38
C LEU A 78 -6.42 -1.80 -13.87
N GLN A 79 -6.04 -0.86 -14.73
CA GLN A 79 -5.90 -1.13 -16.15
C GLN A 79 -4.60 -1.88 -16.40
N ASN A 80 -4.64 -2.91 -17.25
CA ASN A 80 -3.45 -3.64 -17.64
C ASN A 80 -2.64 -2.81 -18.65
N VAL A 81 -1.64 -2.08 -18.14
CA VAL A 81 -0.67 -1.34 -18.95
C VAL A 81 0.55 -2.23 -19.18
N ALA A 82 0.35 -3.34 -19.91
CA ALA A 82 1.45 -4.22 -20.26
C ALA A 82 2.40 -3.50 -21.23
N GLU A 83 3.44 -2.87 -20.70
CA GLU A 83 4.61 -2.53 -21.52
C GLU A 83 5.27 -3.85 -21.93
N LYS A 84 5.30 -4.09 -23.24
CA LYS A 84 5.98 -5.27 -23.82
C LYS A 84 7.45 -5.25 -23.40
N GLY A 85 7.83 -6.06 -22.41
CA GLY A 85 9.23 -6.46 -22.23
C GLY A 85 9.85 -6.30 -20.84
N HIS A 86 9.09 -6.15 -19.75
CA HIS A 86 9.67 -6.24 -18.40
C HIS A 86 9.22 -7.52 -17.69
N GLU A 87 10.03 -8.57 -17.83
CA GLU A 87 9.95 -9.75 -16.98
C GLU A 87 10.61 -9.43 -15.63
N GLY A 88 9.80 -9.24 -14.57
CA GLY A 88 10.27 -9.43 -13.19
C GLY A 88 10.24 -8.23 -12.24
N GLY A 89 9.64 -7.09 -12.57
CA GLY A 89 9.54 -5.97 -11.62
C GLY A 89 8.49 -4.93 -11.97
N LEU A 90 8.16 -4.09 -10.97
CA LEU A 90 7.34 -2.89 -11.17
C LEU A 90 8.07 -1.95 -12.16
N SER A 91 7.38 -1.55 -13.21
CA SER A 91 7.80 -0.48 -14.11
C SER A 91 7.86 0.86 -13.36
N GLU A 92 8.65 1.81 -13.89
CA GLU A 92 8.69 3.18 -13.36
C GLU A 92 7.30 3.83 -13.43
N HIS A 93 6.55 3.55 -14.49
CA HIS A 93 5.17 3.99 -14.64
C HIS A 93 4.28 3.46 -13.50
N GLU A 94 4.31 2.16 -13.21
CA GLU A 94 3.53 1.57 -12.11
C GLU A 94 3.90 2.15 -10.75
N ARG A 95 5.19 2.42 -10.51
CA ARG A 95 5.64 3.10 -9.27
C ARG A 95 5.07 4.52 -9.19
N GLY A 96 5.17 5.30 -10.27
CA GLY A 96 4.63 6.65 -10.31
C GLY A 96 3.12 6.69 -10.07
N VAL A 97 2.38 5.79 -10.72
CA VAL A 97 0.92 5.64 -10.52
C VAL A 97 0.62 5.24 -9.07
N PHE A 98 1.36 4.28 -8.51
CA PHE A 98 1.17 3.85 -7.13
C PHE A 98 1.35 5.01 -6.14
N HIS A 99 2.45 5.76 -6.25
CA HIS A 99 2.68 6.90 -5.36
C HIS A 99 1.62 7.99 -5.54
N GLY A 100 1.22 8.28 -6.78
CA GLY A 100 0.16 9.25 -7.05
C GLY A 100 -1.18 8.85 -6.44
N VAL A 101 -1.57 7.57 -6.54
CA VAL A 101 -2.79 7.05 -5.92
C VAL A 101 -2.71 7.14 -4.39
N MET A 102 -1.58 6.77 -3.79
CA MET A 102 -1.44 6.80 -2.33
C MET A 102 -1.44 8.23 -1.78
N ALA A 103 -0.83 9.18 -2.50
CA ALA A 103 -0.92 10.61 -2.18
C ALA A 103 -2.38 11.10 -2.21
N MET A 104 -3.13 10.74 -3.27
CA MET A 104 -4.55 11.09 -3.41
C MET A 104 -5.41 10.52 -2.26
N VAL A 105 -5.19 9.25 -1.90
CA VAL A 105 -5.91 8.62 -0.78
C VAL A 105 -5.58 9.32 0.54
N LYS A 106 -4.31 9.62 0.79
CA LYS A 106 -3.88 10.34 2.00
C LYS A 106 -4.51 11.73 2.09
N ASP A 107 -4.54 12.48 0.99
CA ASP A 107 -5.17 13.80 0.92
C ASP A 107 -6.68 13.74 1.16
N LEU A 108 -7.34 12.67 0.71
CA LEU A 108 -8.77 12.44 0.94
C LEU A 108 -9.05 12.15 2.42
N LEU A 109 -8.23 11.31 3.06
CA LEU A 109 -8.34 10.99 4.49
C LEU A 109 -8.02 12.20 5.39
N ALA A 110 -7.13 13.10 4.97
CA ALA A 110 -6.84 14.33 5.71
C ALA A 110 -8.00 15.34 5.68
N ARG A 111 -8.97 15.17 4.77
CA ARG A 111 -10.14 16.06 4.60
C ARG A 111 -11.42 15.52 5.25
N SER A 112 -11.44 14.24 5.63
CA SER A 112 -12.58 13.57 6.27
C SER A 112 -12.57 13.77 7.77
#